data_AF-A0A934AX03-F1
#
_entry.id   AF-A0A934AX03-F1
#
_cell.length_a   1.000
_cell.length_b   1.000
_cell.length_c   1.000
_cell.angle_alpha   90.00
_cell.angle_beta   90.00
_cell.angle_gamma   90.00
#
_symmetry.space_group_name_H-M   'P 1'
#
loop_
_entity.id
_entity.type
_entity.pdbx_description
1 polymer ?
#
loop_
_entity_poly.entity_id
_entity_poly.type
_entity_poly.pdbx_seq_one_letter_code
_entity_poly.pdbx_strand_id
1 'polypeptide(L)'
;MFNKPDIIEVLISEGIELKRNGRDLWALCPLHSEKTASFKVDPERQSFHCFGCGSGGGDAISFIQQYKGLSFKEALQYLGISNSEPSPEVKQKIRREKLKRNLVKEFQQWVNKYHDRLCFLYKNLQKAKLRVKTIEEAEALAKYYHLEPIWEYHLDILEGGDDMAKIDLFMEVTGREK
;
A
#
# COMPACT_ATOMS: atom_id res chain seq x y z
N MET A 1 -0.96 32.26 -15.41
CA MET A 1 -0.26 31.34 -16.32
C MET A 1 -0.72 29.93 -16.00
N PHE A 2 -1.20 29.18 -16.99
CA PHE A 2 -1.48 27.75 -16.83
C PHE A 2 -0.15 27.02 -16.71
N ASN A 3 0.21 26.57 -15.51
CA ASN A 3 1.39 25.72 -15.34
C ASN A 3 0.92 24.28 -15.49
N LYS A 4 1.58 23.52 -16.39
CA LYS A 4 1.27 22.09 -16.52
C LYS A 4 1.68 21.39 -15.22
N PRO A 5 0.84 20.50 -14.67
CA PRO A 5 1.16 19.75 -13.46
C PRO A 5 2.39 18.86 -13.70
N ASP A 6 3.30 18.85 -12.74
CA ASP A 6 4.46 17.96 -12.76
C ASP A 6 4.02 16.52 -12.51
N ILE A 7 4.44 15.59 -13.39
CA ILE A 7 4.01 14.20 -13.32
C ILE A 7 4.55 13.48 -12.08
N ILE A 8 5.76 13.81 -11.64
CA ILE A 8 6.39 13.19 -10.47
C ILE A 8 5.63 13.62 -9.21
N GLU A 9 5.36 14.91 -9.07
CA GLU A 9 4.57 15.44 -7.94
C GLU A 9 3.19 14.81 -7.88
N VAL A 10 2.50 14.71 -9.03
CA VAL A 10 1.18 14.09 -9.10
C VAL A 10 1.25 12.62 -8.68
N LEU A 11 2.18 11.83 -9.21
CA LEU A 11 2.33 10.42 -8.86
C LEU A 11 2.62 10.22 -7.37
N ILE A 12 3.52 11.02 -6.79
CA ILE A 12 3.83 10.99 -5.36
C ILE A 12 2.60 11.35 -4.52
N SER A 13 1.83 12.37 -4.94
CA SER A 13 0.59 12.77 -4.24
C SER A 13 -0.47 11.67 -4.24
N GLU A 14 -0.46 10.83 -5.27
CA GLU A 14 -1.32 9.65 -5.40
C GLU A 14 -0.78 8.43 -4.63
N GLY A 15 0.37 8.55 -3.97
CA GLY A 15 0.97 7.52 -3.13
C GLY A 15 1.79 6.49 -3.91
N ILE A 16 2.23 6.82 -5.12
CA ILE A 16 3.00 5.90 -5.97
C ILE A 16 4.47 6.03 -5.61
N GLU A 17 5.06 4.90 -5.21
CA GLU A 17 6.49 4.82 -4.89
C GLU A 17 7.31 4.74 -6.18
N LEU A 18 8.05 5.80 -6.47
CA LEU A 18 8.95 5.89 -7.61
C LEU A 18 10.38 5.53 -7.19
N LYS A 19 11.02 4.64 -7.95
CA LYS A 19 12.43 4.25 -7.78
C LYS A 19 13.23 4.75 -8.97
N ARG A 20 14.39 5.34 -8.71
CA ARG A 20 15.27 5.86 -9.77
C ARG A 20 16.07 4.74 -10.43
N ASN A 21 16.09 4.71 -11.76
CA ASN A 21 16.93 3.82 -12.54
C ASN A 21 17.50 4.59 -13.75
N GLY A 22 18.77 4.99 -13.65
CA GLY A 22 19.41 5.89 -14.60
C GLY A 22 18.76 7.27 -14.59
N ARG A 23 18.37 7.75 -15.77
CA ARG A 23 17.67 9.04 -15.95
C ARG A 23 16.17 8.97 -15.65
N ASP A 24 15.61 7.76 -15.67
CA ASP A 24 14.17 7.53 -15.59
C ASP A 24 13.78 7.08 -14.17
N LEU A 25 12.49 7.18 -13.87
CA LEU A 25 11.86 6.69 -12.65
C LEU A 25 10.95 5.49 -12.97
N TRP A 26 10.84 4.55 -12.03
CA TRP A 26 10.13 3.29 -12.22
C TRP A 26 9.25 2.95 -11.03
N ALA A 27 8.10 2.30 -11.28
CA ALA A 27 7.17 1.82 -10.27
C ALA A 27 6.45 0.54 -10.74
N LEU A 28 5.75 -0.11 -9.81
CA LEU A 28 4.64 -1.00 -10.15
C LEU A 28 3.53 -0.14 -10.77
N CYS A 29 2.89 -0.66 -11.80
CA CYS A 29 1.86 0.05 -12.53
C CYS A 29 0.62 0.26 -11.66
N PRO A 30 0.19 1.50 -11.45
CA PRO A 30 -1.04 1.80 -10.73
C PRO A 30 -2.31 1.54 -11.57
N LEU A 31 -2.16 1.23 -12.87
CA LEU A 31 -3.26 1.04 -13.83
C LEU A 31 -3.59 -0.44 -14.08
N HIS A 32 -2.76 -1.38 -13.63
CA HIS A 32 -3.05 -2.82 -13.67
C HIS A 32 -2.28 -3.57 -12.59
N SER A 33 -2.74 -4.76 -12.20
CA SER A 33 -2.06 -5.56 -11.18
C SER A 33 -0.85 -6.28 -11.76
N GLU A 34 0.33 -6.02 -11.20
CA GLU A 34 1.59 -6.67 -11.58
C GLU A 34 2.52 -6.87 -10.37
N LYS A 35 3.45 -7.83 -10.49
CA LYS A 35 4.47 -8.12 -9.45
C LYS A 35 5.85 -7.53 -9.77
N THR A 36 6.06 -7.14 -11.02
CA THR A 36 7.33 -6.60 -11.52
C THR A 36 7.11 -5.18 -11.99
N ALA A 37 8.01 -4.24 -11.66
CA ALA A 37 7.87 -2.86 -12.06
C ALA A 37 7.93 -2.71 -13.58
N SER A 38 6.82 -2.28 -14.22
CA SER A 38 6.79 -1.98 -15.65
C SER A 38 6.39 -0.53 -15.95
N PHE A 39 6.07 0.27 -14.94
CA PHE A 39 5.66 1.66 -15.10
C PHE A 39 6.86 2.59 -15.07
N LYS A 40 7.21 3.13 -16.23
CA LYS A 40 8.32 4.06 -16.44
C LYS A 40 7.81 5.50 -16.48
N VAL A 41 8.53 6.40 -15.82
CA VAL A 41 8.30 7.85 -15.83
C VAL A 41 9.57 8.53 -16.33
N ASP A 42 9.41 9.41 -17.32
CA ASP A 42 10.47 10.24 -17.88
C ASP A 42 10.33 11.67 -17.31
N PRO A 43 11.22 12.08 -16.39
CA PRO A 43 11.18 13.40 -15.75
C PRO A 43 11.33 14.57 -16.73
N GLU A 44 12.18 14.40 -17.75
CA GLU A 44 12.47 15.45 -18.73
C GLU A 44 11.29 15.64 -19.68
N ARG A 45 10.68 14.53 -20.12
CA ARG A 45 9.51 14.56 -21.00
C ARG A 45 8.20 14.78 -20.26
N GLN A 46 8.19 14.75 -18.93
CA GLN A 46 6.99 14.89 -18.09
C GLN A 46 5.88 13.90 -18.51
N SER A 47 6.27 12.65 -18.74
CA SER A 47 5.39 11.61 -19.29
C SER A 47 5.62 10.24 -18.66
N PHE A 48 4.63 9.35 -18.81
CA PHE A 48 4.73 7.97 -18.35
C PHE A 48 4.41 6.96 -19.45
N HIS A 49 4.95 5.75 -19.28
CA HIS A 49 4.58 4.59 -20.07
C HIS A 49 4.72 3.30 -19.26
N CYS A 50 3.70 2.46 -19.31
CA CYS A 50 3.73 1.12 -18.73
C CYS A 50 3.98 0.08 -19.82
N PHE A 51 5.09 -0.64 -19.71
CA PHE A 51 5.44 -1.69 -20.66
C PHE A 51 4.67 -3.01 -20.43
N GLY A 52 4.01 -3.17 -19.28
CA GLY A 52 3.22 -4.37 -18.95
C GLY A 52 1.84 -4.38 -19.62
N CYS A 53 1.08 -3.29 -19.50
CA CYS A 53 -0.28 -3.20 -20.06
C CYS A 53 -0.40 -2.23 -21.25
N GLY A 54 0.69 -1.59 -21.65
CA GLY A 54 0.71 -0.62 -22.75
C GLY A 54 0.06 0.73 -22.41
N SER A 55 -0.48 0.90 -21.19
CA SER A 55 -1.02 2.18 -20.75
C SER A 55 0.12 3.21 -20.67
N GLY A 56 0.07 4.25 -21.50
CA GLY A 56 1.20 5.16 -21.59
C GLY A 56 1.14 6.07 -22.80
N GLY A 57 2.09 7.01 -22.87
CA GLY A 57 2.11 8.07 -23.89
C GLY A 57 1.34 9.33 -23.46
N GLY A 58 1.23 9.58 -22.15
CA GLY A 58 0.49 10.70 -21.58
C GLY A 58 1.27 11.48 -20.54
N ASP A 59 0.76 12.67 -20.24
CA ASP A 59 1.22 13.56 -19.17
C ASP A 59 0.48 13.29 -17.84
N ALA A 60 0.74 14.11 -16.83
CA ALA A 60 0.11 13.99 -15.52
C ALA A 60 -1.44 14.05 -15.56
N ILE A 61 -2.03 14.78 -16.52
CA ILE A 61 -3.49 14.85 -16.68
C ILE A 61 -4.01 13.52 -17.21
N SER A 62 -3.35 13.00 -18.26
CA SER A 62 -3.68 11.70 -18.87
C SER A 62 -3.59 10.57 -17.85
N PHE A 63 -2.60 10.63 -16.96
CA PHE A 63 -2.46 9.70 -15.85
C PHE A 63 -3.69 9.74 -14.92
N ILE A 64 -4.11 10.92 -14.45
CA ILE A 64 -5.26 11.05 -13.56
C ILE A 64 -6.57 10.59 -14.22
N GLN A 65 -6.76 10.87 -15.51
CA GLN A 65 -7.92 10.38 -16.24
C GLN A 65 -8.02 8.85 -16.19
N GLN A 66 -6.92 8.16 -16.50
CA GLN A 66 -6.86 6.70 -16.51
C GLN A 66 -6.97 6.13 -15.09
N TYR A 67 -6.23 6.71 -14.15
CA TYR A 67 -6.12 6.21 -12.79
C TYR A 67 -7.39 6.40 -11.96
N LYS A 68 -8.16 7.45 -12.23
CA LYS A 68 -9.40 7.79 -11.50
C LYS A 68 -10.68 7.50 -12.30
N GLY A 69 -10.53 7.14 -13.59
CA GLY A 69 -11.64 7.08 -14.53
C GLY A 69 -12.38 8.41 -14.63
N LEU A 70 -11.63 9.49 -14.85
CA LEU A 70 -12.15 10.86 -14.98
C LEU A 70 -12.06 11.32 -16.44
N SER A 71 -13.03 12.11 -16.88
CA SER A 71 -12.94 12.89 -18.10
C SER A 71 -11.83 13.95 -17.99
N PHE A 72 -11.41 14.51 -19.12
CA PHE A 72 -10.34 15.52 -19.15
C PHE A 72 -10.68 16.72 -18.27
N LYS A 73 -11.92 17.23 -18.33
CA LYS A 73 -12.36 18.37 -17.52
C LYS A 73 -12.29 18.04 -16.02
N GLU A 74 -12.77 16.86 -15.62
CA GLU A 74 -12.71 16.43 -14.23
C GLU A 74 -11.28 16.22 -13.73
N ALA A 75 -10.37 15.74 -14.59
CA ALA A 75 -8.95 15.62 -14.26
C ALA A 75 -8.29 17.00 -14.08
N LEU A 76 -8.61 17.99 -14.93
CA LEU A 76 -8.16 19.37 -14.74
C LEU A 76 -8.67 19.97 -13.42
N GLN A 77 -9.92 19.68 -13.06
CA GLN A 77 -10.50 20.12 -11.78
C GLN A 77 -9.82 19.42 -10.60
N TYR A 78 -9.57 18.11 -10.70
CA TYR A 78 -8.87 17.34 -9.68
C TYR A 78 -7.46 17.87 -9.42
N LEU A 79 -6.76 18.26 -10.48
CA LEU A 79 -5.41 18.81 -10.43
C LEU A 79 -5.37 20.31 -10.07
N GLY A 80 -6.52 20.94 -9.82
CA GLY A 80 -6.59 22.37 -9.47
C GLY A 80 -6.25 23.33 -10.62
N ILE A 81 -6.27 22.85 -11.87
CA ILE A 81 -5.92 23.62 -13.08
C ILE A 81 -7.12 24.41 -13.62
N SER A 82 -8.32 23.91 -13.36
CA SER A 82 -9.58 24.54 -13.78
C SER A 82 -10.21 25.32 -12.63
N ASN A 83 -10.63 26.56 -12.90
CA ASN A 83 -11.38 27.41 -11.97
C ASN A 83 -12.84 26.95 -11.75
N SER A 84 -13.32 25.95 -12.51
CA SER A 84 -14.64 25.39 -12.27
C SER A 84 -14.58 24.34 -11.15
N GLU A 85 -15.47 24.45 -10.17
CA GLU A 85 -15.57 23.42 -9.14
C GLU A 85 -16.03 22.08 -9.74
N PRO A 86 -15.48 20.94 -9.27
CA PRO A 86 -16.01 19.64 -9.64
C PRO A 86 -17.45 19.45 -9.16
N SER A 87 -18.25 18.73 -9.95
CA SER A 87 -19.64 18.44 -9.58
C SER A 87 -19.71 17.68 -8.25
N PRO A 88 -20.82 17.75 -7.51
CA PRO A 88 -21.00 16.99 -6.27
C PRO A 88 -20.73 15.49 -6.43
N GLU A 89 -21.16 14.90 -7.55
CA GLU A 89 -20.95 13.48 -7.90
C GLU A 89 -19.46 13.15 -8.05
N VAL A 90 -18.70 14.01 -8.74
CA VAL A 90 -17.25 13.85 -8.92
C VAL A 90 -16.51 14.02 -7.60
N LYS A 91 -16.87 15.04 -6.80
CA LYS A 91 -16.34 15.24 -5.45
C LYS A 91 -16.58 14.00 -4.58
N GLN A 92 -17.78 13.40 -4.64
CA GLN A 92 -18.12 12.19 -3.91
C GLN A 92 -17.30 10.98 -4.38
N LYS A 93 -17.14 10.79 -5.71
CA LYS A 93 -16.30 9.72 -6.28
C LYS A 93 -14.85 9.85 -5.82
N ILE A 94 -14.27 11.05 -5.93
CA ILE A 94 -12.91 11.35 -5.48
C ILE A 94 -12.75 11.02 -3.98
N ARG A 95 -13.70 11.47 -3.15
CA ARG A 95 -13.68 11.23 -1.71
C ARG A 95 -13.74 9.74 -1.39
N ARG A 96 -14.60 8.99 -2.08
CA ARG A 96 -14.75 7.53 -1.91
C ARG A 96 -13.47 6.78 -2.29
N GLU A 97 -12.86 7.12 -3.43
CA GLU A 97 -11.59 6.52 -3.86
C GLU A 97 -10.45 6.84 -2.90
N LYS A 98 -10.37 8.08 -2.41
CA LYS A 98 -9.38 8.48 -1.41
C LYS A 98 -9.56 7.70 -0.10
N LEU A 99 -10.80 7.57 0.37
CA LEU A 99 -11.12 6.79 1.57
C LEU A 99 -10.71 5.32 1.41
N LYS A 100 -11.07 4.69 0.28
CA LYS A 100 -10.71 3.29 -0.02
C LYS A 100 -9.19 3.07 0.06
N ARG A 101 -8.41 3.97 -0.53
CA ARG A 101 -6.93 3.86 -0.50
C ARG A 101 -6.36 4.05 0.89
N ASN A 102 -6.88 5.02 1.64
CA ASN A 102 -6.44 5.22 3.03
C ASN A 102 -6.69 3.97 3.87
N LEU A 103 -7.86 3.34 3.72
CA LEU A 103 -8.19 2.09 4.41
C LEU A 103 -7.23 0.96 4.02
N VAL A 104 -6.96 0.77 2.72
CA VAL A 104 -5.99 -0.24 2.25
C VAL A 104 -4.59 0.04 2.81
N LYS A 105 -4.16 1.30 2.80
CA LYS A 105 -2.85 1.70 3.33
C LYS A 105 -2.76 1.46 4.84
N GLU A 106 -3.77 1.83 5.60
CA GLU A 106 -3.84 1.60 7.05
C GLU A 106 -3.82 0.09 7.37
N PHE A 107 -4.58 -0.70 6.61
CA PHE A 107 -4.58 -2.15 6.76
C PHE A 107 -3.21 -2.77 6.47
N GLN A 108 -2.56 -2.38 5.36
CA GLN A 108 -1.21 -2.86 5.05
C GLN A 108 -0.18 -2.44 6.10
N GLN A 109 -0.30 -1.23 6.64
CA GLN A 109 0.55 -0.78 7.75
C GLN A 109 0.33 -1.61 9.00
N TRP A 110 -0.92 -1.99 9.29
CA TRP A 110 -1.22 -2.90 10.39
C TRP A 110 -0.61 -4.29 10.16
N VAL A 111 -0.78 -4.88 8.97
CA VAL A 111 -0.20 -6.18 8.59
C VAL A 111 1.30 -6.18 8.85
N ASN A 112 2.01 -5.17 8.35
CA ASN A 112 3.47 -5.07 8.52
C ASN A 112 3.87 -4.92 10.00
N LYS A 113 3.19 -4.03 10.75
CA LYS A 113 3.49 -3.81 12.17
C LYS A 113 3.22 -5.05 13.00
N TYR A 114 2.14 -5.77 12.70
CA TYR A 114 1.76 -6.97 13.43
C TYR A 114 2.74 -8.12 13.12
N HIS A 115 3.11 -8.30 11.86
CA HIS A 115 4.15 -9.23 11.43
C HIS A 115 5.48 -8.97 12.15
N ASP A 116 5.97 -7.73 12.12
CA ASP A 116 7.21 -7.33 12.79
C ASP A 116 7.17 -7.63 14.29
N ARG A 117 6.02 -7.36 14.92
CA ARG A 117 5.80 -7.63 16.34
C ARG A 117 5.85 -9.13 16.65
N LEU A 118 5.19 -9.97 15.86
CA LEU A 118 5.21 -11.42 16.03
C LEU A 118 6.62 -11.98 15.81
N CYS A 119 7.30 -11.56 14.74
CA CYS A 119 8.69 -11.91 14.47
C CYS A 119 9.61 -11.56 15.65
N PHE A 120 9.43 -10.38 16.25
CA PHE A 120 10.18 -9.96 17.43
C PHE A 120 9.92 -10.85 18.64
N LEU A 121 8.64 -11.12 18.95
CA LEU A 121 8.24 -11.97 20.08
C LEU A 121 8.76 -13.39 19.91
N TYR A 122 8.57 -13.98 18.73
CA TYR A 122 9.03 -15.32 18.40
C TYR A 122 10.55 -15.45 18.54
N LYS A 123 11.33 -14.55 17.92
CA LYS A 123 12.80 -14.55 18.02
C LYS A 123 13.28 -14.43 19.47
N ASN A 124 12.62 -13.59 20.28
CA ASN A 124 12.98 -13.45 21.69
C ASN A 124 12.64 -14.70 22.50
N LEU A 125 11.51 -15.34 22.23
CA LEU A 125 11.15 -16.61 22.86
C LEU A 125 12.17 -17.70 22.53
N GLN A 126 12.56 -17.86 21.24
CA GLN A 126 13.59 -18.83 20.86
C GLN A 126 14.92 -18.57 21.57
N LYS A 127 15.35 -17.31 21.66
CA LYS A 127 16.55 -16.94 22.41
C LYS A 127 16.44 -17.22 23.91
N ALA A 128 15.26 -17.00 24.50
CA ALA A 128 15.02 -17.27 25.92
C ALA A 128 15.06 -18.78 26.19
N LYS A 129 14.42 -19.60 25.35
CA LYS A 129 14.45 -21.07 25.43
C LYS A 129 15.86 -21.64 25.51
N LEU A 130 16.78 -21.12 24.67
CA LEU A 130 18.19 -21.54 24.67
C LEU A 130 18.94 -21.21 25.97
N ARG A 131 18.42 -20.31 26.81
CA ARG A 131 19.03 -19.85 28.05
C ARG A 131 18.42 -20.48 29.31
N VAL A 132 17.27 -21.13 29.19
CA VAL A 132 16.60 -21.81 30.31
C VAL A 132 17.46 -22.96 30.81
N LYS A 133 17.72 -22.98 32.11
CA LYS A 133 18.49 -24.00 32.82
C LYS A 133 17.73 -24.62 33.97
N THR A 134 16.73 -23.93 34.52
CA THR A 134 15.92 -24.43 35.66
C THR A 134 14.43 -24.52 35.32
N ILE A 135 13.69 -25.24 36.16
CA ILE A 135 12.23 -25.38 36.02
C ILE A 135 11.56 -24.03 36.27
N GLU A 136 12.02 -23.26 37.26
CA GLU A 136 11.47 -21.93 37.58
C GLU A 136 11.62 -20.95 36.40
N GLU A 137 12.75 -21.01 35.68
CA GLU A 137 12.98 -20.22 34.46
C GLU A 137 12.05 -20.66 33.33
N ALA A 138 11.76 -21.96 33.22
CA ALA A 138 10.81 -22.49 32.24
C ALA A 138 9.37 -22.05 32.57
N GLU A 139 8.98 -22.12 33.84
CA GLU A 139 7.66 -21.70 34.34
C GLU A 139 7.41 -20.21 34.10
N ALA A 140 8.44 -19.37 34.27
CA ALA A 140 8.37 -17.94 33.95
C ALA A 140 8.02 -17.66 32.47
N LEU A 141 8.28 -18.63 31.58
CA LEU A 141 7.97 -18.55 30.14
C LEU A 141 6.69 -19.27 29.73
N ALA A 142 6.01 -20.00 30.63
CA ALA A 142 4.89 -20.89 30.30
C ALA A 142 3.81 -20.20 29.45
N LYS A 143 3.42 -18.97 29.82
CA LYS A 143 2.43 -18.18 29.06
C LYS A 143 2.82 -17.96 27.60
N TYR A 144 4.12 -17.81 27.31
CA TYR A 144 4.61 -17.57 25.96
C TYR A 144 4.70 -18.86 25.15
N TYR A 145 4.96 -20.01 25.79
CA TYR A 145 4.91 -21.31 25.12
C TYR A 145 3.49 -21.64 24.64
N HIS A 146 2.46 -21.27 25.40
CA HIS A 146 1.07 -21.44 24.96
C HIS A 146 0.69 -20.52 23.80
N LEU A 147 1.34 -19.36 23.67
CA LEU A 147 1.07 -18.40 22.60
C LEU A 147 1.89 -18.66 21.34
N GLU A 148 2.98 -19.42 21.43
CA GLU A 148 3.87 -19.69 20.29
C GLU A 148 3.15 -20.33 19.09
N PRO A 149 2.30 -21.37 19.23
CA PRO A 149 1.55 -21.91 18.09
C PRO A 149 0.59 -20.90 17.46
N ILE A 150 0.01 -20.01 18.27
CA ILE A 150 -0.87 -18.94 17.79
C ILE A 150 -0.07 -17.93 16.97
N TRP A 151 1.13 -17.56 17.44
CA TRP A 151 2.01 -16.66 16.69
C TRP A 151 2.46 -17.27 15.37
N GLU A 152 2.80 -18.55 15.35
CA GLU A 152 3.15 -19.28 14.12
C GLU A 152 1.98 -19.28 13.13
N TYR A 153 0.78 -19.64 13.58
CA TYR A 153 -0.44 -19.61 12.76
C TYR A 153 -0.72 -18.21 12.18
N HIS A 154 -0.56 -17.15 13.00
CA HIS A 154 -0.76 -15.78 12.52
C HIS A 154 0.31 -15.37 11.50
N LEU A 155 1.58 -15.76 11.70
CA LEU A 155 2.64 -15.50 10.74
C LEU A 155 2.37 -16.17 9.40
N ASP A 156 1.90 -17.42 9.40
CA ASP A 156 1.53 -18.14 8.18
C ASP A 156 0.43 -17.40 7.38
N ILE A 157 -0.59 -16.86 8.07
CA ILE A 157 -1.63 -16.04 7.43
C ILE A 157 -1.04 -14.75 6.85
N LEU A 158 -0.18 -14.06 7.60
CA LEU A 158 0.38 -12.77 7.17
C LEU A 158 1.30 -12.94 5.95
N GLU A 159 2.05 -14.04 5.87
CA GLU A 159 3.03 -14.30 4.81
C GLU A 159 2.39 -14.99 3.58
N GLY A 160 1.50 -15.96 3.80
CA GLY A 160 0.94 -16.81 2.74
C GLY A 160 -0.57 -16.66 2.50
N GLY A 161 -1.32 -16.06 3.43
CA GLY A 161 -2.77 -15.92 3.34
C GLY A 161 -3.22 -14.91 2.28
N ASP A 162 -4.44 -15.12 1.76
CA ASP A 162 -5.11 -14.16 0.90
C ASP A 162 -5.62 -12.93 1.69
N ASP A 163 -6.15 -11.94 0.99
CA ASP A 163 -6.61 -10.69 1.61
C ASP A 163 -7.74 -10.93 2.62
N MET A 164 -8.61 -11.92 2.38
CA MET A 164 -9.73 -12.25 3.27
C MET A 164 -9.24 -12.87 4.57
N ALA A 165 -8.30 -13.82 4.50
CA ALA A 165 -7.69 -14.42 5.68
C ALA A 165 -6.99 -13.36 6.56
N LYS A 166 -6.30 -12.40 5.94
CA LYS A 166 -5.65 -11.30 6.66
C LYS A 166 -6.65 -10.34 7.31
N ILE A 167 -7.79 -10.08 6.64
CA ILE A 167 -8.87 -9.26 7.20
C ILE A 167 -9.51 -9.97 8.39
N ASP A 168 -9.80 -11.26 8.28
CA ASP A 168 -10.36 -12.04 9.37
C ASP A 168 -9.42 -12.06 10.60
N LEU A 169 -8.12 -12.25 10.37
CA LEU A 169 -7.10 -12.12 11.41
C LEU A 169 -7.07 -10.72 12.04
N PHE A 170 -7.18 -9.66 11.23
CA PHE A 170 -7.26 -8.29 11.74
C PHE A 170 -8.45 -8.09 12.67
N MET A 171 -9.62 -8.59 12.28
CA MET A 171 -10.83 -8.49 13.08
C MET A 171 -10.69 -9.24 14.41
N GLU A 172 -10.15 -10.46 14.37
CA GLU A 172 -9.85 -11.26 15.57
C GLU A 172 -8.89 -10.54 16.52
N VAL A 173 -7.74 -10.08 16.01
CA VAL A 173 -6.68 -9.47 16.83
C VAL A 173 -7.08 -8.11 17.39
N THR A 174 -7.89 -7.34 16.65
CA THR A 174 -8.32 -6.00 17.08
C THR A 174 -9.63 -5.99 17.87
N GLY A 175 -10.31 -7.13 18.00
CA GLY A 175 -11.60 -7.24 18.68
C GLY A 175 -12.72 -6.45 17.98
N ARG A 176 -12.59 -6.23 16.67
CA ARG A 176 -13.66 -5.64 15.85
C ARG A 176 -14.50 -6.81 15.34
N GLU A 177 -15.73 -6.96 15.82
CA GLU A 177 -16.64 -8.01 15.34
C GLU A 177 -17.05 -7.77 13.87
N LYS A 178 -17.37 -8.86 13.15
CA LYS A 178 -17.80 -8.84 11.73
C LYS A 178 -19.13 -8.12 11.53
#